data_AF-A0A447UNM1-F1
#
_entry.id   AF-A0A447UNM1-F1
#
_cell.length_a   1.000
_cell.length_b   1.000
_cell.length_c   1.000
_cell.angle_alpha   90.00
_cell.angle_beta   90.00
_cell.angle_gamma   90.00
#
_symmetry.space_group_name_H-M   'P 1'
#
loop_
_entity.id
_entity.type
_entity.pdbx_description
1 polymer ?
#
loop_
_entity_poly.entity_id
_entity_poly.type
_entity_poly.pdbx_seq_one_letter_code
_entity_poly.pdbx_strand_id
1 'polypeptide(L)'
;MIRGSAKKGIIVFCLTAIAFSIRAEIMPTSTGTMELARAVFDTDALESNGLDPVIADYYSLASRFTPGVHNVTVIINGKKHSVMSVKFNEEGQPCIG
;
A
#
# COMPACT_ATOMS: atom_id res chain seq x y z
N MET A 1 69.75 34.19 3.69
CA MET A 1 70.08 33.17 4.72
C MET A 1 69.11 33.45 5.87
N ILE A 2 68.00 32.74 6.07
CA ILE A 2 67.89 31.33 6.47
C ILE A 2 66.72 30.64 5.74
N ARG A 3 67.00 29.40 5.34
CA ARG A 3 66.17 28.34 4.74
C ARG A 3 65.35 27.64 5.84
N GLY A 4 64.15 27.15 5.53
CA GLY A 4 63.44 26.18 6.38
C GLY A 4 61.94 26.13 6.08
N SER A 5 61.52 25.48 4.99
CA SER A 5 61.14 24.07 4.90
C SER A 5 59.76 23.77 5.48
N ALA A 6 58.81 23.62 4.54
CA ALA A 6 57.45 23.18 4.77
C ALA A 6 57.38 21.80 5.41
N LYS A 7 56.57 21.66 6.47
CA LYS A 7 56.07 20.36 6.92
C LYS A 7 54.62 20.25 6.49
N LYS A 8 54.44 19.85 5.23
CA LYS A 8 53.18 19.35 4.68
C LYS A 8 52.93 17.97 5.28
N GLY A 9 52.03 17.88 6.25
CA GLY A 9 51.65 16.61 6.86
C GLY A 9 51.19 16.86 8.28
N ILE A 10 50.01 16.35 8.63
CA ILE A 10 49.28 16.57 9.90
C ILE A 10 48.35 17.81 9.87
N ILE A 11 47.61 18.03 8.78
CA ILE A 11 46.23 18.58 8.86
C ILE A 11 45.36 17.81 7.86
N VAL A 12 45.44 16.48 7.91
CA VAL A 12 44.50 15.56 7.23
C VAL A 12 43.88 14.67 8.30
N PHE A 13 43.25 15.32 9.27
CA PHE A 13 42.31 14.68 10.20
C PHE A 13 41.48 15.83 10.78
N CYS A 14 40.15 15.69 10.79
CA CYS A 14 39.16 16.66 11.28
C CYS A 14 38.45 17.59 10.27
N LEU A 15 38.46 17.33 8.96
CA LEU A 15 37.36 17.82 8.08
C LEU A 15 36.55 16.71 7.39
N THR A 16 36.84 15.43 7.67
CA THR A 16 35.96 14.31 7.29
C THR A 16 34.83 14.07 8.31
N ALA A 17 34.80 14.82 9.43
CA ALA A 17 33.80 14.65 10.49
C ALA A 17 32.52 15.48 10.30
N ILE A 18 32.32 16.08 9.12
CA ILE A 18 31.01 16.62 8.70
C ILE A 18 30.44 15.81 7.53
N ALA A 19 30.93 14.57 7.33
CA ALA A 19 30.21 13.60 6.55
C ALA A 19 28.97 13.14 7.36
N PHE A 20 27.93 13.96 7.27
CA PHE A 20 26.54 13.54 7.40
C PHE A 20 26.19 12.75 8.68
N SER A 21 26.24 13.42 9.82
CA SER A 21 25.45 13.01 11.01
C SER A 21 23.94 13.25 10.85
N ILE A 22 23.41 13.24 9.62
CA ILE A 22 21.97 13.18 9.39
C ILE A 22 21.57 11.71 9.50
N ARG A 23 21.51 11.19 10.73
CA ARG A 23 20.62 10.07 11.01
C ARG A 23 19.21 10.64 10.94
N ALA A 24 18.59 10.54 9.76
CA ALA A 24 17.14 10.55 9.70
C ALA A 24 16.71 9.24 10.37
N GLU A 25 16.34 9.31 11.65
CA GLU A 25 15.56 8.22 12.24
C GLU A 25 14.23 8.22 11.50
N ILE A 26 14.08 7.31 10.54
CA ILE A 26 12.79 6.94 10.00
C ILE A 26 12.06 6.35 11.20
N MET A 27 11.32 7.19 11.93
CA MET A 27 10.37 6.71 12.92
C MET A 27 9.57 5.62 12.21
N PRO A 28 9.47 4.41 12.77
CA PRO A 28 8.62 3.39 12.17
C PRO A 28 7.25 4.06 12.08
N THR A 29 6.76 4.23 10.84
CA THR A 29 5.37 4.62 10.60
C THR A 29 4.57 3.76 11.54
N SER A 30 3.93 4.38 12.54
CA SER A 30 3.10 3.68 13.49
C SER A 30 2.26 2.72 12.68
N THR A 31 2.55 1.42 12.79
CA THR A 31 1.68 0.36 12.31
C THR A 31 0.50 0.31 13.27
N GLY A 32 -0.16 1.45 13.45
CA GLY A 32 -1.54 1.47 13.85
C GLY A 32 -2.22 0.65 12.77
N THR A 33 -2.66 -0.55 13.15
CA THR A 33 -3.73 -1.23 12.44
C THR A 33 -4.81 -0.18 12.28
N MET A 34 -4.84 0.48 11.11
CA MET A 34 -5.98 1.26 10.71
C MET A 34 -7.10 0.24 10.68
N GLU A 35 -7.94 0.27 11.71
CA GLU A 35 -9.21 -0.43 11.66
C GLU A 35 -9.84 -0.01 10.35
N LEU A 36 -10.05 -0.99 9.46
CA LEU A 36 -10.51 -0.75 8.10
C LEU A 36 -11.80 0.06 8.24
N ALA A 37 -11.75 1.35 7.89
CA ALA A 37 -12.86 2.26 8.10
C ALA A 37 -14.06 1.71 7.35
N ARG A 38 -15.04 1.16 8.09
CA ARG A 38 -16.21 0.54 7.48
C ARG A 38 -17.11 1.62 6.89
N ALA A 39 -17.53 1.43 5.65
CA ALA A 39 -18.59 2.24 5.08
C ALA A 39 -19.92 1.94 5.81
N VAL A 40 -20.69 2.99 6.09
CA VAL A 40 -22.06 2.87 6.62
C VAL A 40 -23.02 3.10 5.47
N PHE A 41 -23.91 2.13 5.24
CA PHE A 41 -24.94 2.22 4.22
C PHE A 41 -26.29 2.54 4.86
N ASP A 42 -27.10 3.31 4.15
CA ASP A 42 -28.50 3.53 4.48
C ASP A 42 -29.31 2.29 4.07
N THR A 43 -29.73 1.49 5.06
CA THR A 43 -30.46 0.24 4.83
C THR A 43 -31.87 0.47 4.32
N ASP A 44 -32.52 1.56 4.72
CA ASP A 44 -33.86 1.92 4.26
C ASP A 44 -33.82 2.28 2.76
N ALA A 45 -32.75 2.98 2.35
CA ALA A 45 -32.47 3.23 0.94
C ALA A 45 -32.22 1.93 0.17
N LEU A 46 -31.47 0.96 0.72
CA LEU A 46 -31.27 -0.34 0.06
C LEU A 46 -32.60 -1.08 -0.14
N GLU A 47 -33.40 -1.21 0.90
CA GLU A 47 -34.70 -1.91 0.86
C GLU A 47 -35.67 -1.25 -0.13
N SER A 48 -35.77 0.08 -0.11
CA SER A 48 -36.64 0.83 -1.03
C SER A 48 -36.25 0.67 -2.50
N ASN A 49 -34.98 0.33 -2.78
CA ASN A 49 -34.47 0.02 -4.11
C ASN A 49 -34.51 -1.49 -4.45
N GLY A 50 -35.11 -2.32 -3.59
CA GLY A 50 -35.23 -3.76 -3.79
C GLY A 50 -33.92 -4.53 -3.58
N LEU A 51 -32.97 -3.95 -2.85
CA LEU A 51 -31.71 -4.59 -2.47
C LEU A 51 -31.84 -5.20 -1.07
N ASP A 52 -31.26 -6.37 -0.87
CA ASP A 52 -31.17 -7.00 0.45
C ASP A 52 -30.22 -6.18 1.34
N PRO A 53 -30.65 -5.65 2.51
CA PRO A 53 -29.79 -4.87 3.39
C PRO A 53 -28.56 -5.64 3.89
N VAL A 54 -28.54 -6.98 3.82
CA VAL A 54 -27.38 -7.80 4.20
C VAL A 54 -26.12 -7.47 3.39
N ILE A 55 -26.27 -6.94 2.17
CA ILE A 55 -25.13 -6.56 1.33
C ILE A 55 -24.33 -5.39 1.92
N ALA A 56 -24.94 -4.60 2.81
CA ALA A 56 -24.28 -3.48 3.49
C ALA A 56 -23.08 -3.95 4.31
N ASP A 57 -23.23 -5.04 5.06
CA ASP A 57 -22.13 -5.59 5.87
C ASP A 57 -20.98 -6.06 4.99
N TYR A 58 -21.31 -6.76 3.90
CA TYR A 58 -20.33 -7.26 2.94
C TYR A 58 -19.50 -6.15 2.29
N TYR A 59 -20.17 -5.11 1.78
CA TYR A 59 -19.52 -3.98 1.11
C TYR A 59 -18.97 -2.93 2.09
N SER A 60 -19.29 -3.01 3.38
CA SER A 60 -18.77 -2.10 4.40
C SER A 60 -17.26 -2.18 4.54
N LEU A 61 -16.67 -3.37 4.35
CA LEU A 61 -15.25 -3.60 4.57
C LEU A 61 -14.39 -2.95 3.47
N ALA A 62 -14.61 -3.34 2.22
CA ALA A 62 -13.88 -2.84 1.06
C ALA A 62 -14.60 -3.25 -0.24
N SER A 63 -14.42 -2.47 -1.30
CA SER A 63 -14.88 -2.82 -2.65
C SER A 63 -14.28 -4.16 -3.10
N ARG A 64 -15.13 -5.15 -3.35
CA ARG A 64 -14.76 -6.52 -3.75
C ARG A 64 -15.86 -7.15 -4.62
N PHE A 65 -15.53 -8.24 -5.32
CA PHE A 65 -16.53 -9.02 -6.06
C PHE A 65 -17.39 -9.84 -5.10
N THR A 66 -18.67 -10.05 -5.41
CA THR A 66 -19.49 -11.00 -4.65
C THR A 66 -18.99 -12.43 -4.86
N PRO A 67 -19.24 -13.34 -3.91
CA PRO A 67 -18.90 -14.76 -4.08
C PRO A 67 -19.63 -15.34 -5.30
N GLY A 68 -18.95 -16.20 -6.06
CA GLY A 68 -19.50 -16.80 -7.26
C GLY A 68 -18.70 -16.52 -8.53
N VAL A 69 -19.31 -16.73 -9.69
CA VAL A 69 -18.62 -16.69 -10.99
C VAL A 69 -18.94 -15.37 -11.70
N HIS A 70 -17.90 -14.64 -12.09
CA HIS A 70 -18.00 -13.34 -12.76
C HIS A 70 -17.19 -13.32 -14.05
N ASN A 71 -17.73 -12.67 -15.08
CA ASN A 71 -17.01 -12.40 -16.33
C ASN A 71 -16.19 -11.13 -16.15
N VAL A 72 -14.86 -11.28 -16.04
CA VAL A 72 -13.94 -10.16 -15.77
C VAL A 72 -12.93 -10.00 -16.89
N THR A 73 -12.49 -8.76 -17.12
CA THR A 73 -11.31 -8.51 -17.96
C THR A 73 -10.06 -8.69 -17.12
N VAL A 74 -9.20 -9.65 -17.50
CA VAL A 74 -7.96 -9.92 -16.76
C VAL A 74 -6.84 -9.01 -17.25
N ILE A 75 -6.07 -8.42 -16.33
CA ILE A 75 -4.89 -7.61 -16.64
C ILE A 75 -3.68 -8.23 -15.95
N ILE A 76 -2.69 -8.66 -16.73
CA ILE A 76 -1.46 -9.27 -16.22
C ILE A 76 -0.31 -8.35 -16.61
N ASN A 77 0.46 -7.88 -15.61
CA ASN A 77 1.59 -6.97 -15.83
C ASN A 77 1.23 -5.74 -16.69
N GLY A 78 0.04 -5.18 -16.47
CA GLY A 78 -0.47 -4.02 -17.23
C GLY A 78 -1.03 -4.33 -18.63
N LYS A 79 -0.90 -5.57 -19.12
CA LYS A 79 -1.47 -5.98 -20.41
C LYS A 79 -2.89 -6.52 -20.22
N LYS A 80 -3.87 -5.94 -20.93
CA LYS A 80 -5.24 -6.45 -20.98
C LYS A 80 -5.27 -7.77 -21.73
N HIS A 81 -5.89 -8.78 -21.13
CA HIS A 81 -6.23 -10.06 -21.74
C HIS A 81 -7.72 -10.09 -22.13
N SER A 82 -8.20 -11.26 -22.56
CA SER A 82 -9.62 -11.46 -22.87
C SER A 82 -10.49 -11.43 -21.61
N VAL A 83 -11.80 -11.33 -21.83
CA VAL A 83 -12.79 -11.62 -20.79
C VAL A 83 -12.69 -13.09 -20.41
N MET A 84 -12.61 -13.36 -19.11
CA MET A 84 -12.55 -14.72 -18.55
C MET A 84 -13.60 -14.88 -17.46
N SER A 85 -14.13 -16.09 -17.36
CA SER A 85 -15.02 -16.50 -16.27
C SER A 85 -14.17 -16.88 -15.06
N VAL A 86 -14.25 -16.09 -13.98
CA VAL A 86 -13.43 -16.25 -12.77
C VAL A 86 -14.35 -16.47 -11.58
N LYS A 87 -14.04 -17.48 -10.76
CA LYS A 87 -14.72 -17.71 -9.49
C LYS A 87 -14.07 -16.86 -8.39
N PHE A 88 -14.89 -16.20 -7.58
CA PHE A 88 -14.50 -15.46 -6.40
C PHE A 88 -15.02 -16.17 -5.14
N ASN A 89 -14.21 -16.20 -4.08
CA ASN A 89 -14.55 -16.81 -2.80
C ASN A 89 -15.40 -15.87 -1.93
N GLU A 90 -15.71 -16.31 -0.70
CA GLU A 90 -16.49 -15.54 0.27
C GLU A 90 -15.83 -14.18 0.58
N GLU A 91 -14.51 -14.11 0.57
CA GLU A 91 -13.76 -12.89 0.80
C GLU A 91 -13.70 -11.95 -0.42
N GLY A 92 -14.26 -12.35 -1.57
CA GLY A 92 -14.23 -11.59 -2.82
C GLY A 92 -12.88 -11.62 -3.53
N GLN A 93 -12.05 -12.62 -3.25
CA GLN A 93 -10.76 -12.88 -3.89
C GLN A 93 -10.89 -13.89 -5.02
N PRO A 94 -10.16 -13.72 -6.14
CA PRO A 94 -10.22 -14.67 -7.25
C PRO A 94 -9.62 -16.02 -6.84
N CYS A 95 -10.31 -17.11 -7.16
CA CYS A 95 -9.75 -18.46 -7.05
C CYS A 95 -8.78 -18.69 -8.21
N ILE A 96 -7.47 -18.66 -7.90
CA ILE A 96 -6.41 -18.95 -8.86
C ILE A 96 -5.94 -20.39 -8.60
N GLY A 97 -6.07 -21.25 -9.61
CA GLY A 97 -5.63 -22.65 -9.59
C GLY A 97 -4.34 -22.87 -10.38
#